data_AF-A0A915ZM34-F1
#
_entry.id   AF-A0A915ZM34-F1
#
_cell.length_a   1.000
_cell.length_b   1.000
_cell.length_c   1.000
_cell.angle_alpha   90.00
_cell.angle_beta   90.00
_cell.angle_gamma   90.00
#
_symmetry.space_group_name_H-M   'P 1'
#
loop_
_entity.id
_entity.type
_entity.pdbx_description
1 polymer ?
#
loop_
_entity_poly.entity_id
_entity_poly.type
_entity_poly.pdbx_seq_one_letter_code
_entity_poly.pdbx_strand_id
1 'polypeptide(L)'
;MRNIIYYSIICLIEKIKEYDIYTFDEAKIIDLFINESFGEVKVNNNKLTFVDIIKGLFPKLLADFLRQEIKMTKVHIFETGVKFLDFVFDSTHKIWVDRCDLQKDKEISLGVTKEDKKHYSYDKNIIKKDINHKVYQKVEGLLNNIYFNIEPLDFIVRVNQ
;
A
#
# COMPACT_ATOMS: atom_id res chain seq x y z
N MET A 1 10.80 -0.54 12.10
CA MET A 1 10.12 -1.20 10.97
C MET A 1 9.62 -2.61 11.30
N ARG A 2 10.42 -3.49 11.93
CA ARG A 2 9.93 -4.82 12.40
C ARG A 2 8.69 -4.72 13.31
N ASN A 3 8.68 -3.77 14.25
CA ASN A 3 7.49 -3.54 15.10
C ASN A 3 6.27 -3.10 14.29
N ILE A 4 6.45 -2.30 13.23
CA ILE A 4 5.33 -1.85 12.38
C ILE A 4 4.71 -3.04 11.67
N ILE A 5 5.52 -3.91 11.06
CA ILE A 5 5.03 -5.14 10.41
C ILE A 5 4.23 -6.00 11.39
N TYR A 6 4.78 -6.24 12.58
CA TYR A 6 4.08 -7.00 13.62
C TYR A 6 2.72 -6.38 13.96
N TYR A 7 2.68 -5.07 14.24
CA TYR A 7 1.41 -4.40 14.54
C TYR A 7 0.46 -4.33 13.35
N SER A 8 0.96 -4.33 12.11
CA SER A 8 0.12 -4.42 10.91
C SER A 8 -0.57 -5.79 10.82
N ILE A 9 0.15 -6.87 11.15
CA ILE A 9 -0.44 -8.22 11.20
C ILE A 9 -1.50 -8.30 12.30
N ILE A 10 -1.20 -7.76 13.49
CA ILE A 10 -2.16 -7.69 14.60
C ILE A 10 -3.40 -6.88 14.21
N CYS A 11 -3.22 -5.72 13.58
CA CYS A 11 -4.32 -4.90 13.08
C CYS A 11 -5.22 -5.70 12.13
N LEU A 12 -4.64 -6.44 11.18
CA LEU A 12 -5.40 -7.30 10.27
C LEU A 12 -6.23 -8.33 11.03
N ILE A 13 -5.63 -9.03 12.00
CA ILE A 13 -6.30 -10.03 12.82
C ILE A 13 -7.47 -9.41 13.61
N GLU A 14 -7.24 -8.27 14.25
CA GLU A 14 -8.26 -7.54 15.01
C GLU A 14 -9.43 -7.12 14.11
N LYS A 15 -9.16 -6.64 12.88
CA LYS A 15 -10.22 -6.26 11.94
C LYS A 15 -11.04 -7.44 11.45
N ILE A 16 -10.46 -8.64 11.35
CA ILE A 16 -11.23 -9.85 11.03
C ILE A 16 -12.10 -10.25 12.22
N LYS A 17 -11.56 -10.15 13.46
CA LYS A 17 -12.30 -10.46 14.69
C LYS A 17 -13.50 -9.53 14.92
N GLU A 18 -13.44 -8.26 14.51
CA GLU A 18 -14.56 -7.31 14.61
C GLU A 18 -15.88 -7.81 13.99
N TYR A 19 -15.84 -8.77 13.06
CA TYR A 19 -17.04 -9.32 12.45
C TYR A 19 -17.72 -10.42 13.29
N ASP A 20 -17.06 -11.02 14.28
CA ASP A 20 -17.54 -12.10 15.17
C ASP A 20 -18.14 -13.37 14.48
N ILE A 21 -18.12 -13.44 13.14
CA ILE A 21 -18.68 -14.55 12.35
C ILE A 21 -17.60 -15.46 11.73
N TYR A 22 -16.32 -15.09 11.86
CA TYR A 22 -15.21 -15.82 11.25
C TYR A 22 -14.39 -16.55 12.31
N THR A 23 -14.17 -17.84 12.08
CA THR A 23 -13.24 -18.66 12.87
C THR A 23 -12.00 -18.93 12.04
N PHE A 24 -10.83 -18.62 12.59
CA PHE A 24 -9.55 -18.80 11.91
C PHE A 24 -8.42 -18.97 12.92
N ASP A 25 -7.31 -19.51 12.44
CA ASP A 25 -6.07 -19.63 13.21
C ASP A 25 -5.19 -18.41 12.93
N GLU A 26 -4.94 -17.61 13.97
CA GLU A 26 -4.10 -16.42 13.91
C GLU A 26 -2.66 -16.76 13.49
N ALA A 27 -2.16 -17.94 13.89
CA ALA A 27 -0.82 -18.37 13.54
C ALA A 27 -0.67 -18.52 12.02
N LYS A 28 -1.71 -18.98 11.30
CA LYS A 28 -1.67 -19.09 9.84
C LYS A 28 -1.52 -17.75 9.13
N ILE A 29 -2.10 -16.67 9.69
CA ILE A 29 -1.92 -15.32 9.13
C ILE A 29 -0.47 -14.86 9.37
N ILE A 30 0.05 -15.07 10.57
CA ILE A 30 1.44 -14.73 10.89
C ILE A 30 2.41 -15.51 9.99
N ASP A 31 2.19 -16.82 9.85
CA ASP A 31 2.98 -17.71 8.99
C ASP A 31 2.92 -17.27 7.52
N LEU A 32 1.77 -16.81 7.03
CA LEU A 32 1.66 -16.27 5.68
C LEU A 32 2.59 -15.07 5.50
N PHE A 33 2.67 -14.15 6.47
CA PHE A 33 3.57 -13.00 6.40
C PHE A 33 5.06 -13.35 6.53
N ILE A 34 5.39 -14.44 7.23
CA ILE A 34 6.76 -14.92 7.41
C ILE A 34 7.24 -15.73 6.20
N ASN A 35 6.39 -16.62 5.68
CA ASN A 35 6.71 -17.52 4.59
C ASN A 35 6.65 -16.82 3.22
N GLU A 36 5.77 -15.83 3.07
CA GLU A 36 5.80 -14.92 1.95
C GLU A 36 6.74 -13.74 2.20
N SER A 37 7.08 -13.01 1.15
CA SER A 37 7.93 -11.81 1.25
C SER A 37 7.22 -10.61 1.88
N PHE A 38 6.01 -10.76 2.43
CA PHE A 38 5.24 -9.65 2.98
C PHE A 38 5.88 -9.04 4.21
N GLY A 39 6.71 -9.77 4.97
CA GLY A 39 7.52 -9.21 6.06
C GLY A 39 8.82 -8.53 5.62
N GLU A 40 9.18 -8.56 4.33
CA GLU A 40 10.45 -8.04 3.85
C GLU A 40 10.42 -6.52 3.62
N VAL A 41 11.43 -5.82 4.13
CA VAL A 41 11.58 -4.35 4.02
C VAL A 41 12.54 -3.93 2.91
N LYS A 42 12.77 -4.80 1.93
CA LYS A 42 13.63 -4.56 0.77
C LYS A 42 12.80 -4.69 -0.49
N VAL A 43 13.07 -3.85 -1.48
CA VAL A 43 12.41 -3.95 -2.78
C VAL A 43 12.83 -5.26 -3.44
N ASN A 44 11.86 -6.00 -3.96
CA ASN A 44 12.07 -7.20 -4.77
C ASN A 44 11.26 -7.05 -6.06
N ASN A 45 11.89 -7.25 -7.21
CA ASN A 45 11.22 -7.07 -8.50
C ASN A 45 10.29 -8.24 -8.86
N ASN A 46 10.45 -9.38 -8.20
CA ASN A 46 9.73 -10.62 -8.54
C ASN A 46 8.61 -10.94 -7.54
N LYS A 47 8.63 -10.30 -6.37
CA LYS A 47 7.67 -10.59 -5.29
C LYS A 47 7.23 -9.31 -4.61
N LEU A 48 5.97 -9.29 -4.18
CA LEU A 48 5.42 -8.19 -3.40
C LEU A 48 6.00 -8.22 -1.98
N THR A 49 6.54 -7.09 -1.54
CA THR A 49 7.19 -6.94 -0.24
C THR A 49 6.43 -6.00 0.68
N PHE A 50 6.82 -5.88 1.94
CA PHE A 50 6.19 -4.90 2.83
C PHE A 50 6.32 -3.46 2.30
N VAL A 51 7.37 -3.17 1.52
CA VAL A 51 7.56 -1.87 0.86
C VAL A 51 6.41 -1.56 -0.09
N ASP A 52 5.84 -2.58 -0.74
CA ASP A 52 4.72 -2.43 -1.66
C ASP A 52 3.40 -2.28 -0.91
N ILE A 53 3.26 -2.94 0.23
CA ILE A 53 2.13 -2.74 1.16
C ILE A 53 2.11 -1.31 1.70
N ILE A 54 3.29 -0.74 2.03
CA ILE A 54 3.43 0.67 2.41
C ILE A 54 2.97 1.62 1.30
N LYS A 55 3.12 1.22 0.03
CA LYS A 55 2.60 1.98 -1.13
C LYS A 55 1.09 1.82 -1.33
N GLY A 56 0.39 1.09 -0.45
CA GLY A 56 -1.04 0.84 -0.56
C GLY A 56 -1.41 -0.37 -1.42
N LEU A 57 -0.45 -1.23 -1.80
CA LEU A 57 -0.75 -2.44 -2.57
C LEU A 57 -1.18 -3.58 -1.63
N PHE A 58 -2.42 -4.04 -1.80
CA PHE A 58 -2.92 -5.19 -1.06
C PHE A 58 -2.51 -6.51 -1.76
N PRO A 59 -1.81 -7.45 -1.07
CA PRO A 59 -1.36 -8.67 -1.71
C PRO A 59 -2.52 -9.56 -2.16
N LYS A 60 -2.51 -10.01 -3.43
CA LYS A 60 -3.52 -10.94 -3.95
C LYS A 60 -3.56 -12.26 -3.17
N LEU A 61 -2.39 -12.81 -2.87
CA LEU A 61 -2.25 -14.03 -2.06
C LEU A 61 -2.89 -13.87 -0.67
N LEU A 62 -2.77 -12.70 -0.05
CA LEU A 62 -3.47 -12.39 1.20
C LEU A 62 -4.98 -12.35 1.00
N ALA A 63 -5.48 -11.69 -0.05
CA ALA A 63 -6.91 -11.66 -0.37
C ALA A 63 -7.48 -13.05 -0.64
N ASP A 64 -6.73 -13.89 -1.36
CA ASP A 64 -7.12 -15.26 -1.68
C ASP A 64 -7.11 -16.14 -0.42
N PHE A 65 -6.13 -15.98 0.49
CA PHE A 65 -6.13 -16.63 1.80
C PHE A 65 -7.37 -16.26 2.61
N LEU A 66 -7.70 -14.96 2.73
CA LEU A 66 -8.89 -14.51 3.46
C LEU A 66 -10.19 -15.08 2.84
N ARG A 67 -10.25 -15.21 1.52
CA ARG A 67 -11.41 -15.77 0.82
C ARG A 67 -11.50 -17.29 0.95
N GLN A 68 -10.39 -17.99 0.81
CA GLN A 68 -10.38 -19.45 0.66
C GLN A 68 -10.23 -20.18 1.99
N GLU A 69 -9.40 -19.68 2.89
CA GLU A 69 -9.15 -20.30 4.20
C GLU A 69 -10.14 -19.79 5.24
N ILE A 70 -10.30 -18.47 5.35
CA ILE A 70 -11.20 -17.84 6.36
C ILE A 70 -12.66 -17.77 5.86
N LYS A 71 -12.89 -17.97 4.56
CA LYS A 71 -14.22 -17.88 3.92
C LYS A 71 -14.86 -16.48 4.07
N MET A 72 -14.05 -15.43 4.09
CA MET A 72 -14.56 -14.06 4.13
C MET A 72 -15.30 -13.68 2.86
N THR A 73 -16.33 -12.84 3.00
CA THR A 73 -17.03 -12.26 1.83
C THR A 73 -16.13 -11.25 1.13
N LYS A 74 -16.36 -11.01 -0.17
CA LYS A 74 -15.62 -9.99 -0.93
C LYS A 74 -15.71 -8.60 -0.29
N VAL A 75 -16.87 -8.26 0.27
CA VAL A 75 -17.11 -6.97 0.94
C VAL A 75 -16.26 -6.84 2.19
N HIS A 76 -16.28 -7.85 3.07
CA HIS A 76 -15.48 -7.80 4.31
C HIS A 76 -13.98 -7.82 4.04
N ILE A 77 -13.53 -8.54 3.00
CA ILE A 77 -12.11 -8.51 2.57
C ILE A 77 -11.71 -7.10 2.15
N PHE A 78 -12.57 -6.41 1.38
CA PHE A 78 -12.28 -5.05 0.93
C PHE A 78 -12.21 -4.07 2.10
N GLU A 79 -13.22 -4.06 2.99
CA GLU A 79 -13.25 -3.20 4.17
C GLU A 79 -12.06 -3.46 5.11
N THR A 80 -11.75 -4.73 5.35
CA THR A 80 -10.60 -5.13 6.17
C THR A 80 -9.29 -4.69 5.52
N GLY A 81 -9.15 -4.88 4.21
CA GLY A 81 -7.99 -4.45 3.45
C GLY A 81 -7.76 -2.95 3.50
N VAL A 82 -8.83 -2.14 3.35
CA VAL A 82 -8.74 -0.67 3.48
C VAL A 82 -8.29 -0.27 4.88
N LYS A 83 -8.93 -0.80 5.93
CA LYS A 83 -8.55 -0.50 7.33
C LYS A 83 -7.11 -0.91 7.65
N PHE A 84 -6.68 -2.06 7.15
CA PHE A 84 -5.31 -2.54 7.30
C PHE A 84 -4.31 -1.61 6.61
N LEU A 85 -4.56 -1.22 5.35
CA LEU A 85 -3.69 -0.30 4.62
C LEU A 85 -3.67 1.09 5.24
N ASP A 86 -4.79 1.58 5.77
CA ASP A 86 -4.85 2.84 6.51
C ASP A 86 -3.95 2.79 7.75
N PHE A 87 -3.96 1.68 8.49
CA PHE A 87 -3.07 1.48 9.62
C PHE A 87 -1.60 1.47 9.20
N VAL A 88 -1.26 0.73 8.14
CA VAL A 88 0.11 0.68 7.59
C VAL A 88 0.57 2.08 7.16
N PHE A 89 -0.31 2.81 6.47
CA PHE A 89 -0.06 4.18 6.05
C PHE A 89 0.20 5.07 7.27
N ASP A 90 -0.72 5.15 8.22
CA ASP A 90 -0.58 6.02 9.40
C ASP A 90 0.68 5.67 10.22
N SER A 91 1.00 4.38 10.33
CA SER A 91 2.18 3.88 11.05
C SER A 91 3.50 4.21 10.36
N THR A 92 3.50 4.31 9.03
CA THR A 92 4.72 4.59 8.24
C THR A 92 4.81 6.03 7.76
N HIS A 93 3.70 6.78 7.74
CA HIS A 93 3.62 8.13 7.23
C HIS A 93 4.58 9.07 7.95
N LYS A 94 4.73 8.94 9.27
CA LYS A 94 5.69 9.75 10.05
C LYS A 94 7.13 9.58 9.55
N ILE A 95 7.52 8.37 9.13
CA ILE A 95 8.85 8.10 8.54
C ILE A 95 9.02 8.86 7.21
N TRP A 96 7.94 8.95 6.42
CA TRP A 96 7.96 9.67 5.16
C TRP A 96 7.98 11.18 5.34
N VAL A 97 7.28 11.73 6.34
CA VAL A 97 7.27 13.18 6.63
C VAL A 97 8.68 13.67 6.92
N ASP A 98 9.38 13.05 7.88
CA ASP A 98 10.74 13.45 8.26
C ASP A 98 11.70 13.40 7.06
N ARG A 99 11.57 12.36 6.22
CA ARG A 99 12.38 12.21 5.00
C ARG A 99 12.04 13.27 3.96
N CYS A 100 10.76 13.59 3.79
CA CYS A 100 10.30 14.61 2.86
C CYS A 100 10.80 16.00 3.27
N ASP A 101 10.81 16.31 4.57
CA ASP A 101 11.30 17.59 5.06
C ASP A 101 12.83 17.70 4.90
N LEU A 102 13.58 16.65 5.24
CA LEU A 102 15.02 16.60 4.94
C LEU A 102 15.33 16.76 3.43
N GLN A 103 14.47 16.21 2.57
CA GLN A 103 14.62 16.36 1.13
C GLN A 103 14.35 17.81 0.69
N LYS A 104 13.32 18.46 1.24
CA LYS A 104 13.05 19.89 0.97
C LYS A 104 14.22 20.76 1.39
N ASP A 105 14.79 20.52 2.57
CA ASP A 105 15.94 21.29 3.07
C ASP A 105 17.15 21.15 2.15
N LYS A 106 17.44 19.91 1.69
CA LYS A 106 18.49 19.66 0.70
C LYS A 106 18.23 20.40 -0.60
N GLU A 107 17.01 20.34 -1.13
CA GLU A 107 16.64 21.02 -2.36
C GLU A 107 16.79 22.54 -2.24
N ILE A 108 16.36 23.12 -1.11
CA ILE A 108 16.55 24.55 -0.80
C ILE A 108 18.04 24.88 -0.76
N SER A 109 18.86 24.06 -0.09
CA SER A 109 20.31 24.28 0.00
C SER A 109 21.03 24.21 -1.36
N LEU A 110 20.47 23.42 -2.29
CA LEU A 110 20.99 23.24 -3.64
C LEU A 110 20.36 24.23 -4.65
N GLY A 111 19.48 25.13 -4.19
CA GLY A 111 18.78 26.08 -5.07
C GLY A 111 17.78 25.43 -6.02
N VAL A 112 17.36 24.19 -5.77
CA VAL A 112 16.41 23.46 -6.62
C VAL A 112 15.01 24.03 -6.42
N THR A 113 14.45 24.61 -7.47
CA THR A 113 13.12 25.23 -7.47
C THR A 113 12.03 24.23 -7.87
N LYS A 114 10.75 24.64 -7.72
CA LYS A 114 9.63 23.84 -8.22
C LYS A 114 9.65 23.74 -9.74
N GLU A 115 10.10 24.78 -10.44
CA GLU A 115 10.27 24.81 -11.88
C GLU A 115 11.28 23.75 -12.36
N ASP A 116 12.42 23.62 -11.67
CA ASP A 116 13.46 22.62 -12.00
C ASP A 116 12.91 21.18 -11.94
N LYS A 117 12.05 20.90 -10.96
CA LYS A 117 11.43 19.57 -10.80
C LYS A 117 10.39 19.25 -11.87
N LYS A 118 9.75 20.25 -12.48
CA LYS A 118 8.77 20.05 -13.56
C LYS A 118 9.44 19.54 -14.84
N HIS A 119 10.72 19.86 -15.06
CA HIS A 119 11.46 19.45 -16.25
C HIS A 119 11.81 17.95 -16.26
N TYR A 120 11.80 17.27 -15.10
CA TYR A 120 12.13 15.84 -14.96
C TYR A 120 10.91 14.92 -14.87
N SER A 121 9.69 15.44 -15.04
CA SER A 121 8.47 14.64 -15.17
C SER A 121 8.59 13.73 -16.39
N TYR A 122 8.84 12.44 -16.15
CA TYR A 122 8.98 11.43 -17.19
C TYR A 122 7.69 11.35 -18.02
N ASP A 123 7.88 11.41 -19.34
CA ASP A 123 6.91 11.23 -20.41
C ASP A 123 6.15 12.48 -20.92
N LYS A 124 6.57 12.97 -22.09
CA LYS A 124 5.92 14.05 -22.84
C LYS A 124 4.55 13.65 -23.41
N ASN A 125 4.21 12.36 -23.38
CA ASN A 125 2.97 11.83 -23.94
C ASN A 125 1.89 11.53 -22.90
N ILE A 126 2.13 11.78 -21.61
CA ILE A 126 1.08 11.64 -20.59
C ILE A 126 0.03 12.73 -20.81
N ILE A 127 -1.17 12.29 -21.21
CA ILE A 127 -2.37 13.13 -21.22
C ILE A 127 -2.58 13.59 -19.77
N LYS A 128 -2.41 14.89 -19.52
CA LYS A 128 -2.79 15.52 -18.25
C LYS A 128 -4.29 15.27 -18.06
N LYS A 129 -4.67 14.27 -17.28
CA LYS A 129 -6.04 14.18 -16.77
C LYS A 129 -6.23 15.35 -15.82
N ASP A 130 -7.35 16.06 -15.97
CA ASP A 130 -7.75 17.10 -15.04
C ASP A 130 -7.69 16.53 -13.62
N ILE A 131 -6.88 17.16 -12.78
CA ILE A 131 -6.69 16.76 -11.39
C ILE A 131 -8.03 17.01 -10.71
N ASN A 132 -8.78 15.94 -10.46
CA ASN A 132 -10.03 16.04 -9.74
C ASN A 132 -9.70 16.45 -8.30
N HIS A 133 -10.00 17.71 -7.94
CA HIS A 133 -9.70 18.34 -6.63
C HIS A 133 -10.45 17.74 -5.43
N LYS A 134 -10.96 16.51 -5.53
CA LYS A 134 -11.46 15.81 -4.34
C LYS A 134 -10.28 15.56 -3.40
N VAL A 135 -10.39 16.10 -2.18
CA VAL A 135 -9.42 15.90 -1.11
C VAL A 135 -9.58 14.46 -0.60
N TYR A 136 -8.93 13.51 -1.27
CA TYR A 136 -8.89 12.12 -0.81
C TYR A 136 -7.95 12.02 0.39
N GLN A 137 -8.41 11.32 1.44
CA GLN A 137 -7.64 11.14 2.67
C GLN A 137 -6.90 9.79 2.66
N LYS A 138 -5.75 9.74 3.33
CA LYS A 138 -4.98 8.49 3.59
C LYS A 138 -4.68 7.65 2.33
N VAL A 139 -5.04 6.37 2.32
CA VAL A 139 -4.75 5.41 1.24
C VAL A 139 -5.44 5.80 -0.06
N GLU A 140 -6.64 6.37 -0.01
CA GLU A 140 -7.32 6.89 -1.21
C GLU A 140 -6.52 8.04 -1.83
N GLY A 141 -5.96 8.92 -1.00
CA GLY A 141 -5.05 9.98 -1.44
C GLY A 141 -3.78 9.42 -2.06
N LEU A 142 -3.21 8.38 -1.48
CA LEU A 142 -2.01 7.72 -2.00
C LEU A 142 -2.28 7.06 -3.36
N LEU A 143 -3.34 6.25 -3.48
CA LEU A 143 -3.73 5.59 -4.74
C LEU A 143 -3.99 6.60 -5.87
N ASN A 144 -4.60 7.75 -5.56
CA ASN A 144 -4.89 8.78 -6.56
C ASN A 144 -3.70 9.68 -6.92
N ASN A 145 -2.72 9.85 -6.01
CA ASN A 145 -1.54 10.69 -6.24
C ASN A 145 -0.30 9.90 -6.69
N ILE A 146 -0.32 8.58 -6.56
CA ILE A 146 0.64 7.71 -7.23
C ILE A 146 0.32 7.82 -8.74
N TYR A 147 1.26 8.36 -9.52
CA TYR A 147 1.22 8.52 -10.99
C TYR A 147 1.14 7.20 -11.78
N PHE A 148 0.72 6.10 -11.15
CA PHE A 148 0.40 4.85 -11.81
C PHE A 148 -1.12 4.73 -11.88
N ASN A 149 -1.63 4.94 -13.09
CA ASN A 149 -2.93 4.56 -13.63
C ASN A 149 -4.13 4.37 -12.68
N ILE A 150 -5.16 5.17 -12.97
CA ILE A 150 -6.54 5.07 -12.50
C ILE A 150 -7.10 3.69 -12.85
N GLU A 151 -6.97 2.75 -11.92
CA GLU A 151 -7.93 1.72 -11.48
C GLU A 151 -7.17 0.70 -10.59
N PRO A 152 -7.44 0.63 -9.28
CA PRO A 152 -6.75 -0.29 -8.36
C PRO A 152 -6.87 -1.78 -8.71
N LEU A 153 -7.84 -2.14 -9.55
CA LEU A 153 -8.10 -3.51 -10.00
C LEU A 153 -7.55 -3.81 -11.41
N ASP A 154 -6.99 -2.83 -12.10
CA ASP A 154 -6.62 -2.92 -13.51
C ASP A 154 -5.11 -3.00 -13.75
N PHE A 155 -4.32 -3.31 -12.70
CA PHE A 155 -2.92 -3.71 -12.84
C PHE A 155 -2.79 -5.18 -13.23
N ILE A 156 -3.36 -5.47 -14.41
CA ILE A 156 -2.80 -6.26 -15.50
C ILE A 156 -2.57 -7.76 -15.21
N VAL A 157 -3.57 -8.54 -15.61
CA VAL A 157 -3.36 -9.75 -16.40
C VAL A 157 -3.00 -9.33 -17.83
N ARG A 158 -1.82 -9.74 -18.31
CA ARG A 158 -1.61 -10.07 -19.73
C ARG A 158 -0.88 -11.40 -19.80
N VAL A 159 -1.67 -12.47 -19.94
CA VAL A 159 -1.18 -13.71 -20.51
C VAL A 159 -1.15 -13.46 -22.02
N ASN A 160 0.05 -13.40 -22.60
CA ASN A 160 0.20 -13.62 -24.03
C ASN A 160 0.67 -15.06 -24.21
N GLN A 161 -0.08 -15.82 -25.00
CA GLN A 161 0.28 -17.14 -25.52
C GLN A 161 1.50 -17.04 -26.44
#